data_AF-A0A180EWS3-F1
#
_entry.id   AF-A0A180EWS3-F1
#
_cell.length_a   1.000
_cell.length_b   1.000
_cell.length_c   1.000
_cell.angle_alpha   90.00
_cell.angle_beta   90.00
_cell.angle_gamma   90.00
#
_symmetry.space_group_name_H-M   'P 1'
#
loop_
_entity.id
_entity.type
_entity.pdbx_description
1 polymer ?
#
loop_
_entity_poly.entity_id
_entity_poly.type
_entity_poly.pdbx_seq_one_letter_code
_entity_poly.pdbx_strand_id
1 'polypeptide(L)'
;MEAKITQSDINKVVWKACDTFRGVIDPSQYKDYILTMLFVKYVSDVHKSKYNEYLNRYNGDAERADRAMKHERFNIPKESSFDYLYEHRNDSNIGELINIALANLEEANREKMSGEDGSGVFRNIDFNSSNLGDAKDKNIRLKNLLVDFSDEKLSFDSSHLENNDVIGDAYMY
;
A
#
# COMPACT_ATOMS: atom_id res chain seq x y z
N MET A 1 8.53 6.29 -23.63
CA MET A 1 7.18 6.56 -23.09
C MET A 1 6.82 5.34 -22.28
N GLU A 2 6.96 5.40 -20.96
CA GLU A 2 6.39 4.36 -20.10
C GLU A 2 4.87 4.39 -20.26
N ALA A 3 4.27 3.22 -20.43
CA ALA A 3 2.83 3.12 -20.63
C ALA A 3 2.14 3.54 -19.33
N LYS A 4 1.34 4.62 -19.39
CA LYS A 4 0.55 5.08 -18.24
C LYS A 4 -0.45 3.98 -17.88
N ILE A 5 -0.41 3.52 -16.64
CA ILE A 5 -1.35 2.51 -16.13
C ILE A 5 -2.79 3.02 -16.28
N THR A 6 -3.69 2.15 -16.72
CA THR A 6 -5.11 2.49 -16.88
C THR A 6 -5.94 2.03 -15.68
N GLN A 7 -7.09 2.66 -15.43
CA GLN A 7 -8.03 2.20 -14.40
C GLN A 7 -8.45 0.73 -14.62
N SER A 8 -8.54 0.29 -15.88
CA SER A 8 -8.84 -1.11 -16.20
C SER A 8 -7.75 -2.07 -15.70
N ASP A 9 -6.49 -1.67 -15.75
CA ASP A 9 -5.37 -2.49 -15.29
C ASP A 9 -5.32 -2.55 -13.76
N ILE A 10 -5.57 -1.42 -13.10
CA ILE A 10 -5.74 -1.37 -11.64
C ILE A 10 -6.86 -2.30 -11.20
N ASN A 11 -8.03 -2.16 -11.82
CA ASN A 11 -9.19 -2.99 -11.49
C ASN A 11 -8.91 -4.48 -11.71
N LYS A 12 -8.18 -4.88 -12.76
CA LYS A 12 -7.78 -6.27 -12.97
C LYS A 12 -6.88 -6.80 -11.87
N VAL A 13 -5.89 -6.02 -11.44
CA VAL A 13 -4.97 -6.45 -10.36
C VAL A 13 -5.69 -6.52 -9.03
N VAL A 14 -6.51 -5.52 -8.70
CA VAL A 14 -7.39 -5.51 -7.52
C VAL A 14 -8.30 -6.75 -7.53
N TRP A 15 -8.95 -7.03 -8.67
CA TRP A 15 -9.85 -8.18 -8.80
C TRP A 15 -9.13 -9.52 -8.64
N LYS A 16 -7.92 -9.64 -9.20
CA LYS A 16 -7.05 -10.81 -8.99
C LYS A 16 -6.66 -10.96 -7.53
N ALA A 17 -6.29 -9.87 -6.85
CA ALA A 17 -5.95 -9.89 -5.43
C ALA A 17 -7.16 -10.30 -4.56
N CYS A 18 -8.38 -9.93 -4.94
CA CYS A 18 -9.60 -10.39 -4.24
C CYS A 18 -9.74 -11.92 -4.25
N ASP A 19 -9.22 -12.62 -5.27
CA ASP A 19 -9.28 -14.09 -5.33
C ASP A 19 -8.50 -14.74 -4.17
N THR A 20 -7.50 -14.05 -3.61
CA THR A 20 -6.71 -14.53 -2.45
C THR A 20 -7.56 -14.71 -1.18
N PHE A 21 -8.63 -13.92 -1.02
CA PHE A 21 -9.51 -13.97 0.16
C PHE A 21 -10.90 -14.56 -0.12
N ARG A 22 -11.24 -14.78 -1.40
CA ARG A 22 -12.57 -15.28 -1.79
C ARG A 22 -12.84 -16.65 -1.17
N GLY A 23 -14.00 -16.76 -0.50
CA GLY A 23 -14.46 -18.00 0.14
C GLY A 23 -13.89 -18.25 1.53
N VAL A 24 -13.09 -17.34 2.08
CA VAL A 24 -12.52 -17.45 3.45
C VAL A 24 -13.08 -16.40 4.38
N ILE A 25 -13.22 -15.17 3.89
CA ILE A 25 -13.90 -14.09 4.59
C ILE A 25 -15.00 -13.49 3.71
N ASP A 26 -15.97 -12.84 4.35
CA ASP A 26 -17.08 -12.19 3.66
C ASP A 26 -16.60 -11.10 2.68
N PRO A 27 -17.32 -10.86 1.56
CA PRO A 27 -16.97 -9.83 0.60
C PRO A 27 -16.78 -8.42 1.14
N SER A 28 -17.58 -8.04 2.14
CA SER A 28 -17.42 -6.75 2.82
C SER A 28 -16.10 -6.67 3.58
N GLN A 29 -15.62 -7.78 4.15
CA GLN A 29 -14.39 -7.79 4.93
C GLN A 29 -13.15 -7.83 4.04
N TYR A 30 -13.08 -8.71 3.01
CA TYR A 30 -11.88 -8.75 2.17
C TYR A 30 -11.66 -7.45 1.41
N LYS A 31 -12.73 -6.72 1.06
CA LYS A 31 -12.61 -5.43 0.38
C LYS A 31 -11.72 -4.48 1.16
N ASP A 32 -11.90 -4.40 2.47
CA ASP A 32 -11.11 -3.48 3.31
C ASP A 32 -9.62 -3.87 3.34
N TYR A 33 -9.28 -5.18 3.39
CA TYR A 33 -7.89 -5.65 3.29
C TYR A 33 -7.25 -5.33 1.93
N ILE A 34 -7.99 -5.56 0.84
CA ILE A 34 -7.50 -5.30 -0.52
C ILE A 34 -7.27 -3.81 -0.74
N LEU A 35 -8.22 -2.96 -0.33
CA LEU A 35 -8.11 -1.51 -0.45
C LEU A 35 -6.98 -0.94 0.41
N THR A 36 -6.81 -1.46 1.62
CA THR A 36 -5.68 -1.07 2.49
C THR A 36 -4.35 -1.37 1.82
N MET A 37 -4.18 -2.57 1.24
CA MET A 37 -2.95 -2.93 0.55
C MET A 37 -2.73 -2.11 -0.73
N LEU A 38 -3.80 -1.84 -1.50
CA LEU A 38 -3.74 -0.97 -2.66
C LEU A 38 -3.26 0.44 -2.28
N PHE A 39 -3.78 0.98 -1.18
CA PHE A 39 -3.34 2.27 -0.66
C PHE A 39 -1.85 2.27 -0.29
N VAL A 40 -1.39 1.25 0.44
CA VAL A 40 0.04 1.10 0.80
C VAL A 40 0.92 1.03 -0.45
N LYS A 41 0.52 0.24 -1.46
CA LYS A 41 1.22 0.15 -2.75
C LYS A 41 1.30 1.52 -3.43
N TYR A 42 0.17 2.21 -3.54
CA TYR A 42 0.09 3.52 -4.17
C TYR A 42 1.01 4.55 -3.51
N VAL A 43 0.91 4.72 -2.18
CA VAL A 43 1.71 5.75 -1.50
C VAL A 43 3.20 5.41 -1.54
N SER A 44 3.55 4.13 -1.47
CA SER A 44 4.95 3.66 -1.57
C SER A 44 5.56 3.95 -2.93
N ASP A 45 4.83 3.64 -4.00
CA ASP A 45 5.25 3.85 -5.38
C ASP A 45 5.41 5.34 -5.71
N VAL A 46 4.42 6.15 -5.32
CA VAL A 46 4.46 7.61 -5.53
C VAL A 46 5.63 8.22 -4.75
N HIS A 47 5.84 7.81 -3.50
CA HIS A 47 6.98 8.25 -2.69
C HIS A 47 8.32 7.89 -3.35
N LYS A 48 8.45 6.66 -3.87
CA LYS A 48 9.64 6.20 -4.61
C LYS A 48 9.87 7.02 -5.89
N SER A 49 8.81 7.27 -6.68
CA SER A 49 8.87 8.13 -7.87
C SER A 49 9.36 9.54 -7.55
N LYS A 50 8.80 10.16 -6.49
CA LYS A 50 9.19 11.49 -6.04
C LYS A 50 10.63 11.55 -5.55
N TYR A 51 11.05 10.54 -4.78
CA TYR A 51 12.43 10.46 -4.34
C TYR A 51 13.41 10.42 -5.51
N ASN A 52 13.11 9.60 -6.54
CA ASN A 52 13.91 9.52 -7.76
C ASN A 52 13.92 10.84 -8.55
N GLU A 53 12.79 11.55 -8.64
CA GLU A 53 12.73 12.89 -9.22
C GLU A 53 13.67 13.87 -8.51
N TYR A 54 13.67 13.87 -7.17
CA TYR A 54 14.55 14.73 -6.39
C TYR A 54 16.02 14.35 -6.51
N LEU A 55 16.34 13.05 -6.47
CA LEU A 55 17.70 12.59 -6.73
C LEU A 55 18.20 13.06 -8.09
N ASN A 56 17.39 12.91 -9.15
CA ASN A 56 17.75 13.38 -10.49
C ASN A 56 17.92 14.92 -10.52
N ARG A 57 17.01 15.66 -9.89
CA ARG A 57 17.08 17.13 -9.81
C ARG A 57 18.32 17.63 -9.06
N TYR A 58 18.76 16.89 -8.05
CA TYR A 58 19.90 17.25 -7.22
C TYR A 58 21.18 16.47 -7.57
N ASN A 59 21.26 15.90 -8.78
CA ASN A 59 22.42 15.18 -9.29
C ASN A 59 22.92 14.06 -8.34
N GLY A 60 21.99 13.33 -7.72
CA GLY A 60 22.27 12.21 -6.82
C GLY A 60 22.55 12.60 -5.36
N ASP A 61 22.40 13.87 -4.98
CA ASP A 61 22.53 14.31 -3.58
C ASP A 61 21.34 13.80 -2.74
N ALA A 62 21.56 12.68 -2.05
CA ALA A 62 20.56 12.01 -1.22
C ALA A 62 20.07 12.89 -0.06
N GLU A 63 20.94 13.68 0.56
CA GLU A 63 20.51 14.55 1.67
C GLU A 63 19.56 15.66 1.20
N ARG A 64 19.81 16.23 0.00
CA ARG A 64 18.89 17.20 -0.60
C ARG A 64 17.56 16.55 -0.97
N ALA A 65 17.60 15.33 -1.51
CA ALA A 65 16.38 14.58 -1.81
C ALA A 65 15.56 14.30 -0.56
N ASP A 66 16.18 13.81 0.52
CA ASP A 66 15.52 13.56 1.81
C ASP A 66 14.92 14.83 2.40
N ARG A 67 15.63 15.97 2.32
CA ARG A 67 15.08 17.26 2.76
C ARG A 67 13.86 17.68 1.96
N ALA A 68 13.85 17.45 0.64
CA ALA A 68 12.69 17.75 -0.20
C ALA A 68 11.50 16.83 0.11
N MET A 69 11.75 15.54 0.36
CA MET A 69 10.70 14.56 0.74
C MET A 69 9.95 14.94 2.01
N LYS A 70 10.57 15.68 2.94
CA LYS A 70 9.88 16.17 4.17
C LYS A 70 8.70 17.10 3.88
N HIS A 71 8.65 17.70 2.69
CA HIS A 71 7.57 18.60 2.26
C HIS A 71 6.50 17.88 1.43
N GLU A 72 6.67 16.58 1.14
CA GLU A 72 5.68 15.80 0.40
C GLU A 72 4.42 15.51 1.23
N ARG A 73 3.35 15.14 0.52
CA ARG A 73 2.03 14.92 1.12
C ARG A 73 2.03 13.76 2.11
N PHE A 74 2.78 12.69 1.88
CA PHE A 74 2.87 11.55 2.79
C PHE A 74 4.32 11.26 3.13
N ASN A 75 4.60 11.05 4.42
CA ASN A 75 5.86 10.51 4.88
C ASN A 75 5.72 8.99 4.98
N ILE A 76 6.57 8.25 4.27
CA ILE A 76 6.54 6.79 4.26
C ILE A 76 7.77 6.27 5.00
N PRO A 77 7.63 5.83 6.27
CA PRO A 77 8.71 5.12 6.94
C PRO A 77 9.17 3.93 6.10
N LYS A 78 10.47 3.63 6.14
CA LYS A 78 11.04 2.53 5.34
C LYS A 78 10.32 1.21 5.58
N GLU A 79 10.02 0.91 6.84
CA GLU A 79 9.32 -0.32 7.27
C GLU A 79 7.84 -0.32 6.91
N SER A 80 7.27 0.84 6.56
CA SER A 80 5.88 0.99 6.10
C SER A 80 5.75 0.92 4.58
N SER A 81 6.85 0.80 3.85
CA SER A 81 6.83 0.72 2.38
C SER A 81 6.39 -0.65 1.90
N PHE A 82 5.71 -0.69 0.75
CA PHE A 82 5.32 -1.93 0.09
C PHE A 82 6.54 -2.80 -0.24
N ASP A 83 7.64 -2.19 -0.69
CA ASP A 83 8.88 -2.91 -1.03
C ASP A 83 9.42 -3.65 0.20
N TYR A 84 9.43 -3.01 1.38
CA TYR A 84 9.82 -3.65 2.64
C TYR A 84 8.91 -4.84 3.01
N LEU A 85 7.59 -4.65 2.94
CA LEU A 85 6.63 -5.73 3.22
C LEU A 85 6.79 -6.89 2.25
N TYR A 86 7.02 -6.60 0.98
CA TYR A 86 7.26 -7.61 -0.05
C TYR A 86 8.55 -8.39 0.20
N GLU A 87 9.65 -7.73 0.60
CA GLU A 87 10.90 -8.38 0.96
C GLU A 87 10.71 -9.39 2.10
N HIS A 88 9.89 -9.05 3.11
CA HIS A 88 9.60 -9.86 4.29
C HIS A 88 8.40 -10.80 4.12
N ARG A 89 7.84 -10.94 2.91
CA ARG A 89 6.61 -11.74 2.66
C ARG A 89 6.68 -13.22 3.03
N ASN A 90 7.87 -13.75 3.30
CA ASN A 90 8.07 -15.15 3.71
C ASN A 90 8.24 -15.30 5.23
N ASP A 91 8.21 -14.21 5.98
CA ASP A 91 8.39 -14.22 7.42
C ASP A 91 7.17 -14.82 8.11
N SER A 92 7.42 -15.57 9.18
CA SER A 92 6.36 -16.26 9.92
C SER A 92 5.36 -15.31 10.60
N ASN A 93 5.73 -14.05 10.78
CA ASN A 93 4.94 -13.00 11.41
C ASN A 93 4.52 -11.89 10.41
N ILE A 94 4.42 -12.19 9.10
CA ILE A 94 4.08 -11.19 8.08
C ILE A 94 2.79 -10.40 8.39
N GLY A 95 1.76 -11.03 8.98
CA GLY A 95 0.55 -10.31 9.39
C GLY A 95 0.80 -9.24 10.45
N GLU A 96 1.70 -9.52 11.40
CA GLU A 96 2.13 -8.54 12.41
C GLU A 96 2.97 -7.43 11.79
N LEU A 97 3.89 -7.77 10.88
CA LEU A 97 4.71 -6.78 10.16
C LEU A 97 3.84 -5.80 9.36
N ILE A 98 2.80 -6.29 8.68
CA ILE A 98 1.85 -5.43 7.96
C ILE A 98 1.11 -4.50 8.95
N ASN A 99 0.63 -5.01 10.08
CA ASN A 99 -0.05 -4.18 11.07
C ASN A 99 0.88 -3.09 11.65
N ILE A 100 2.13 -3.42 11.95
CA ILE A 100 3.14 -2.46 12.43
C ILE A 100 3.41 -1.40 11.35
N ALA A 101 3.58 -1.81 10.10
CA ALA A 101 3.76 -0.91 8.97
C ALA A 101 2.60 0.10 8.84
N LEU A 102 1.35 -0.35 8.99
CA LEU A 102 0.16 0.50 8.95
C LEU A 102 0.13 1.49 10.11
N ALA A 103 0.39 1.04 11.34
CA ALA A 103 0.44 1.91 12.51
C ALA A 103 1.51 3.01 12.38
N ASN A 104 2.72 2.63 11.93
CA ASN A 104 3.81 3.57 11.68
C ASN A 104 3.46 4.57 10.58
N LEU A 105 2.74 4.12 9.54
CA LEU A 105 2.28 4.98 8.46
C LEU A 105 1.25 6.00 8.96
N GLU A 106 0.29 5.59 9.79
CA GLU A 106 -0.68 6.49 10.41
C GLU A 106 0.00 7.50 11.33
N GLU A 107 0.92 7.05 12.18
CA GLU A 107 1.64 7.92 13.11
C GLU A 107 2.45 8.99 12.37
N ALA A 108 3.17 8.60 11.31
CA ALA A 108 3.93 9.52 10.47
C ALA A 108 3.05 10.55 9.72
N ASN A 109 1.75 10.28 9.57
CA ASN A 109 0.81 11.07 8.79
C ASN A 109 -0.47 11.43 9.56
N ARG A 110 -0.38 11.53 10.89
CA ARG A 110 -1.54 11.61 11.79
C ARG A 110 -2.56 12.69 11.41
N GLU A 111 -2.10 13.87 10.99
CA GLU A 111 -2.96 14.99 10.58
C GLU A 111 -3.85 14.66 9.36
N LYS A 112 -3.44 13.71 8.52
CA LYS A 112 -4.11 13.34 7.26
C LYS A 112 -4.84 12.00 7.36
N MET A 113 -4.46 11.16 8.32
CA MET A 113 -4.94 9.79 8.48
C MET A 113 -5.68 9.57 9.81
N SER A 114 -6.21 10.64 10.38
CA SER A 114 -7.13 10.59 11.53
C SER A 114 -8.51 11.09 11.11
N GLY A 115 -9.57 10.38 11.49
CA GLY A 115 -10.95 10.84 11.36
C GLY A 115 -11.25 12.02 12.30
N GLU A 116 -12.42 12.65 12.11
CA GLU A 116 -12.88 13.76 12.97
C GLU A 116 -13.04 13.33 14.45
N ASP A 117 -13.28 12.03 14.69
CA ASP A 117 -13.35 11.41 16.01
C ASP A 117 -11.98 11.04 16.58
N GLY A 118 -10.89 11.33 15.87
CA GLY A 118 -9.52 11.00 16.24
C GLY A 118 -9.14 9.54 15.99
N SER A 119 -10.00 8.76 15.32
CA SER A 119 -9.70 7.36 15.00
C SER A 119 -8.82 7.21 13.75
N GLY A 120 -7.95 6.21 13.73
CA GLY A 120 -7.10 5.90 12.58
C GLY A 120 -7.89 5.33 11.40
N VAL A 121 -7.40 5.58 10.18
CA VAL A 121 -8.00 5.10 8.92
C VAL A 121 -8.04 3.55 8.87
N PHE A 122 -7.07 2.87 9.48
CA PHE A 122 -6.93 1.41 9.46
C PHE A 122 -7.46 0.72 10.72
N ARG A 123 -8.20 1.43 11.59
CA ARG A 123 -8.64 0.89 12.90
C ARG A 123 -9.42 -0.44 12.85
N ASN A 124 -10.05 -0.75 11.71
CA ASN A 124 -10.86 -1.96 11.50
C ASN A 124 -10.09 -3.07 10.75
N ILE A 125 -8.79 -2.90 10.52
CA ILE A 125 -7.96 -3.84 9.76
C ILE A 125 -7.00 -4.55 10.71
N ASP A 126 -6.99 -5.88 10.62
CA ASP A 126 -6.02 -6.71 11.32
C ASP A 126 -5.55 -7.86 10.44
N PHE A 127 -4.37 -7.71 9.83
CA PHE A 127 -3.76 -8.75 9.00
C PHE A 127 -3.24 -9.94 9.82
N ASN A 128 -3.27 -9.88 11.14
CA ASN A 128 -2.97 -11.00 12.02
C ASN A 128 -4.24 -11.71 12.55
N SER A 129 -5.43 -11.28 12.14
CA SER A 129 -6.72 -11.82 12.59
C SER A 129 -6.88 -13.32 12.31
N SER A 130 -7.56 -14.03 13.22
CA SER A 130 -7.97 -15.42 13.05
C SER A 130 -8.96 -15.63 11.90
N ASN A 131 -9.64 -14.56 11.45
CA ASN A 131 -10.58 -14.64 10.33
C ASN A 131 -9.87 -14.98 9.01
N LEU A 132 -8.57 -14.73 8.91
CA LEU A 132 -7.77 -15.07 7.73
C LEU A 132 -7.33 -16.55 7.67
N GLY A 133 -7.74 -17.35 8.67
CA GLY A 133 -7.42 -18.76 8.80
C GLY A 133 -6.33 -19.03 9.85
N ASP A 134 -5.85 -20.27 9.88
CA ASP A 134 -4.72 -20.62 10.75
C ASP A 134 -3.43 -19.89 10.33
N ALA A 135 -2.40 -19.97 11.16
CA ALA A 135 -1.16 -19.22 10.92
C ALA A 135 -0.51 -19.56 9.57
N LYS A 136 -0.62 -20.81 9.11
CA LYS A 136 0.00 -21.26 7.86
C LYS A 136 -0.78 -20.73 6.66
N ASP A 137 -2.09 -20.92 6.66
CA ASP A 137 -2.96 -20.47 5.57
C ASP A 137 -2.99 -18.95 5.47
N LYS A 138 -3.03 -18.26 6.61
CA LYS A 138 -2.92 -16.80 6.69
C LYS A 138 -1.63 -16.31 6.05
N ASN A 139 -0.47 -16.86 6.42
CA ASN A 139 0.81 -16.43 5.85
C ASN A 139 0.89 -16.69 4.34
N ILE A 140 0.32 -17.80 3.85
CA ILE A 140 0.22 -18.08 2.41
C ILE A 140 -0.64 -17.02 1.71
N ARG A 141 -1.79 -16.66 2.29
CA ARG A 141 -2.66 -15.61 1.73
C ARG A 141 -1.98 -14.26 1.68
N LEU A 142 -1.37 -13.82 2.78
CA LEU A 142 -0.68 -12.54 2.86
C LEU A 142 0.49 -12.45 1.89
N LYS A 143 1.23 -13.55 1.74
CA LYS A 143 2.26 -13.66 0.71
C LYS A 143 1.68 -13.51 -0.69
N ASN A 144 0.61 -14.22 -1.02
CA ASN A 144 -0.03 -14.14 -2.33
C ASN A 144 -0.57 -12.75 -2.61
N LEU A 145 -1.18 -12.11 -1.60
CA LEU A 145 -1.62 -10.72 -1.67
C LEU A 145 -0.47 -9.78 -2.07
N LEU A 146 0.66 -9.84 -1.37
CA LEU A 146 1.84 -9.04 -1.69
C LEU A 146 2.40 -9.38 -3.08
N VAL A 147 2.32 -10.64 -3.52
CA VAL A 147 2.71 -11.03 -4.87
C VAL A 147 1.79 -10.44 -5.93
N ASP A 148 0.48 -10.47 -5.72
CA ASP A 148 -0.49 -9.91 -6.67
C ASP A 148 -0.31 -8.40 -6.83
N PHE A 149 -0.06 -7.68 -5.73
CA PHE A 149 0.22 -6.25 -5.76
C PHE A 149 1.63 -5.89 -6.26
N SER A 150 2.53 -6.87 -6.40
CA SER A 150 3.88 -6.66 -6.97
C SER A 150 3.92 -6.73 -8.51
N ASP A 151 2.77 -6.97 -9.16
CA ASP A 151 2.68 -7.01 -10.62
C ASP A 151 3.19 -5.68 -11.21
N GLU A 152 4.15 -5.74 -12.13
CA GLU A 152 4.76 -4.56 -12.76
C GLU A 152 3.75 -3.72 -13.52
N LYS A 153 2.61 -4.30 -13.92
CA LYS A 153 1.49 -3.55 -14.51
C LYS A 153 0.81 -2.62 -13.51
N LEU A 154 0.99 -2.85 -12.21
CA LEU A 154 0.53 -2.01 -11.10
C LEU A 154 1.69 -1.15 -10.58
N SER A 155 2.12 -0.19 -11.39
CA SER A 155 3.12 0.80 -11.02
C SER A 155 2.50 2.18 -10.97
N PHE A 156 2.53 2.82 -9.81
CA PHE A 156 2.12 4.21 -9.66
C PHE A 156 3.34 5.14 -9.76
N ASP A 157 3.13 6.32 -10.31
CA ASP A 157 4.15 7.36 -10.39
C ASP A 157 3.57 8.71 -9.96
N SER A 158 4.41 9.74 -9.89
CA SER A 158 3.99 11.07 -9.45
C SER A 158 2.90 11.72 -10.34
N SER A 159 2.74 11.31 -11.60
CA SER A 159 1.68 11.81 -12.49
C SER A 159 0.29 11.31 -12.09
N HIS A 160 0.22 10.32 -11.20
CA HIS A 160 -1.04 9.83 -10.63
C HIS A 160 -1.52 10.67 -9.45
N LEU A 161 -0.67 11.56 -8.90
CA LEU A 161 -1.09 12.56 -7.90
C LEU A 161 -2.03 13.62 -8.49
N GLU A 162 -1.94 13.87 -9.81
CA GLU A 162 -2.76 14.88 -10.49
C GLU A 162 -4.23 14.43 -10.66
N ASN A 163 -4.46 13.12 -10.71
CA ASN A 163 -5.79 12.53 -10.80
C ASN A 163 -6.12 11.81 -9.48
N ASN A 164 -6.68 12.55 -8.51
CA ASN A 164 -7.21 12.01 -7.24
C ASN A 164 -8.19 10.83 -7.42
N ASP A 165 -8.70 10.60 -8.63
CA ASP A 165 -9.73 9.60 -8.94
C ASP A 165 -9.19 8.16 -8.97
N VAL A 166 -7.89 7.92 -9.12
CA VAL A 166 -7.37 6.57 -9.38
C VAL A 166 -7.65 5.57 -8.24
N ILE A 167 -7.51 6.02 -6.98
CA ILE A 167 -7.85 5.20 -5.80
C ILE A 167 -9.33 5.31 -5.46
N GLY A 168 -9.92 6.50 -5.64
CA GLY A 168 -11.35 6.75 -5.38
C GLY A 168 -12.26 5.90 -6.26
N ASP A 169 -11.92 5.71 -7.53
CA ASP A 169 -12.67 4.88 -8.47
C ASP A 169 -12.53 3.39 -8.14
N ALA A 170 -11.35 2.96 -7.65
CA ALA A 170 -11.18 1.62 -7.11
C ALA A 170 -12.00 1.38 -5.83
N TYR A 171 -12.33 2.45 -5.08
CA TYR A 171 -13.17 2.40 -3.88
C TYR A 171 -14.66 2.16 -4.20
N MET A 172 -15.13 2.61 -5.38
CA MET A 172 -16.55 2.54 -5.77
C MET A 172 -17.01 1.20 -6.36
N TYR A 173 -16.10 0.28 -6.65
CA TYR A 173 -16.40 -1.06 -7.19
C TYR A 173 -16.41 -2.18 -6.14
#